data_AF-A0A2J7PY16-F1
#
_entry.id   AF-A0A2J7PY16-F1
#
_cell.length_a   1.000
_cell.length_b   1.000
_cell.length_c   1.000
_cell.angle_alpha   90.00
_cell.angle_beta   90.00
_cell.angle_gamma   90.00
#
_symmetry.space_group_name_H-M   'P 1'
#
loop_
_entity.id
_entity.type
_entity.pdbx_description
1 polymer ?
#
loop_
_entity_poly.entity_id
_entity_poly.type
_entity_poly.pdbx_seq_one_letter_code
_entity_poly.pdbx_strand_id
1 'polypeptide(L)'
;MSPALYPILFDQIKAIVEKFFDQQGQVIVSDINTQFTEHTIFIMKNVLDTKTDQPSEHLGVTSIEGMMLAIVRYVRYLDMTVHTVHIKTKLCQLVEAMMKRRDDLAFRQEMKFRNKLVEYLTDWVMGTSHQIAPPGSGDITVITRDLDQACMEAVAALLRALPLQPEESDRGDLMEAKSQLFLKYFTLFMNLLNDCTDAQDVEKDVSRQRLAAGKLNTLHNATIQAMSNLLSANIDSGLMHSIDLGYNRDPQTRAAFMEVLTKILQQGTEFDTLAETVLADRFEQLVQLATMISDKGELPIAMALANVVTTSQMDELARVFVTLFDAKHLLSPLLWNMFYREVEVSDCMQTLFRGNSLGSKIMAFCFKIYGASYLQNLLEPLIRPLLEEPSQSFEVDPARLDPSENIEENRRNLIALTQKVFDAIVSSADKFPPQLRSMCHCLYQVLSKRFPLFPQNNIGAVGTVIFLRFINPAIVSPQEMSIVIKQVPQSVKRGLMLMSKILQNIANHVEFSKEQHMLPFNDFLRAHF
;
A
#
# COMPACT_ATOMS: atom_id res chain seq x y z
N MET A 1 40.82 14.71 -5.32
CA MET A 1 40.12 15.51 -4.29
C MET A 1 39.70 14.57 -3.17
N SER A 2 39.71 15.01 -1.91
CA SER A 2 39.23 14.14 -0.80
C SER A 2 37.73 13.84 -0.97
N PRO A 3 37.28 12.58 -0.86
CA PRO A 3 35.86 12.22 -0.97
C PRO A 3 34.92 12.96 0.00
N ALA A 4 35.44 13.39 1.15
CA ALA A 4 34.69 14.18 2.13
C ALA A 4 34.23 15.56 1.59
N LEU A 5 34.81 16.05 0.49
CA LEU A 5 34.44 17.32 -0.13
C LEU A 5 33.37 17.18 -1.23
N TYR A 6 33.02 15.96 -1.63
CA TYR A 6 32.01 15.75 -2.68
C TYR A 6 30.65 16.40 -2.38
N PRO A 7 30.09 16.30 -1.15
CA PRO A 7 28.80 16.92 -0.85
C PRO A 7 28.83 18.44 -1.03
N ILE A 8 29.87 19.09 -0.50
CA ILE A 8 30.06 20.55 -0.60
C ILE A 8 30.22 20.95 -2.07
N LEU A 9 31.01 20.21 -2.84
CA LEU A 9 31.19 20.49 -4.26
C LEU A 9 29.87 20.40 -5.02
N PHE A 10 29.07 19.35 -4.80
CA PHE A 10 27.80 19.15 -5.49
C PHE A 10 26.79 20.26 -5.16
N ASP A 11 26.70 20.67 -3.88
CA ASP A 11 25.83 21.77 -3.47
C ASP A 11 26.25 23.10 -4.10
N GLN A 12 27.55 23.38 -4.18
CA GLN A 12 28.06 24.60 -4.82
C GLN A 12 27.83 24.59 -6.33
N ILE A 13 28.07 23.46 -7.01
CA ILE A 13 27.78 23.31 -8.44
C ILE A 13 26.29 23.56 -8.68
N LYS A 14 25.42 22.92 -7.90
CA LYS A 14 23.97 23.10 -7.99
C LYS A 14 23.57 24.57 -7.86
N ALA A 15 24.06 25.25 -6.83
CA ALA A 15 23.75 26.67 -6.58
C ALA A 15 24.25 27.60 -7.69
N ILE A 16 25.28 27.22 -8.44
CA ILE A 16 25.77 27.98 -9.60
C ILE A 16 24.91 27.68 -10.84
N VAL A 17 24.67 26.40 -11.15
CA VAL A 17 23.91 26.00 -12.34
C VAL A 17 22.46 26.50 -12.26
N GLU A 18 21.87 26.59 -11.07
CA GLU A 18 20.54 27.18 -10.86
C GLU A 18 20.46 28.66 -11.32
N LYS A 19 21.58 29.39 -11.31
CA LYS A 19 21.65 30.78 -11.81
C LYS A 19 21.69 30.87 -13.33
N PHE A 20 21.81 29.76 -14.04
CA PHE A 20 21.74 29.72 -15.50
C PHE A 20 20.29 29.76 -16.01
N PHE A 21 19.32 29.91 -15.10
CA PHE A 21 17.92 30.02 -15.41
C PHE A 21 17.38 31.36 -14.91
N ASP A 22 16.51 31.99 -15.69
CA ASP A 22 15.84 33.22 -15.27
C ASP A 22 14.70 32.95 -14.27
N GLN A 23 14.02 34.02 -13.82
CA GLN A 23 12.91 33.91 -12.86
C GLN A 23 11.69 33.13 -13.42
N GLN A 24 11.61 32.95 -14.74
CA GLN A 24 10.57 32.16 -15.42
C GLN A 24 11.04 30.72 -15.71
N GLY A 25 12.29 30.38 -15.37
CA GLY A 25 12.89 29.07 -15.61
C GLY A 25 13.43 28.87 -17.02
N GLN A 26 13.57 29.94 -17.82
CA GLN A 26 14.18 29.90 -19.16
C GLN A 26 15.70 29.86 -19.06
N VAL A 27 16.34 29.16 -20.01
CA VAL A 27 17.80 28.98 -20.02
C VAL A 27 18.51 30.25 -20.49
N ILE A 28 19.48 30.71 -19.70
CA ILE A 28 20.36 31.83 -20.02
C ILE A 28 21.67 31.27 -20.60
N VAL A 29 21.73 31.17 -21.92
CA VAL A 29 22.91 30.66 -22.63
C VAL A 29 23.98 31.74 -22.69
N SER A 30 25.20 31.41 -22.24
CA SER A 30 26.39 32.25 -22.42
C SER A 30 27.65 31.37 -22.49
N ASP A 31 28.73 31.87 -23.09
CA ASP A 31 29.99 31.11 -23.20
C ASP A 31 30.52 30.67 -21.83
N ILE A 32 30.40 31.52 -20.81
CA ILE A 32 30.84 31.24 -19.44
C ILE A 32 29.99 30.10 -18.84
N ASN A 33 28.66 30.17 -18.99
CA ASN A 33 27.75 29.15 -18.47
C ASN A 33 27.96 27.80 -19.19
N THR A 34 28.21 27.84 -20.49
CA THR A 34 28.49 26.65 -21.30
C THR A 34 29.82 26.00 -20.91
N GLN A 35 30.88 26.80 -20.77
CA GLN A 35 32.17 26.30 -20.28
C GLN A 35 32.05 25.72 -18.87
N PHE A 36 31.36 26.42 -17.96
CA PHE A 36 31.14 25.92 -16.60
C PHE A 36 30.41 24.57 -16.60
N THR A 37 29.37 24.44 -17.44
CA THR A 37 28.60 23.20 -17.60
C THR A 37 29.48 22.06 -18.13
N GLU A 38 30.29 22.31 -19.16
CA GLU A 38 31.21 21.30 -19.72
C GLU A 38 32.24 20.83 -18.67
N HIS A 39 32.88 21.76 -17.96
CA HIS A 39 33.84 21.41 -16.91
C HIS A 39 33.17 20.66 -15.76
N THR A 40 31.96 21.04 -15.40
CA THR A 40 31.15 20.33 -14.40
C THR A 40 30.89 18.89 -14.83
N ILE A 41 30.48 18.66 -16.07
CA ILE A 41 30.26 17.31 -16.61
C ILE A 41 31.53 16.47 -16.48
N PHE A 42 32.68 17.04 -16.86
CA PHE A 42 33.98 16.36 -16.74
C PHE A 42 34.35 16.05 -15.29
N ILE A 43 34.20 17.01 -14.37
CA ILE A 43 34.51 16.83 -12.94
C ILE A 43 33.63 15.73 -12.35
N MET A 44 32.31 15.82 -12.58
CA MET A 44 31.33 14.85 -12.09
C MET A 44 31.64 13.44 -12.58
N LYS A 45 32.00 13.29 -13.85
CA LYS A 45 32.33 11.99 -14.44
C LYS A 45 33.58 11.40 -13.77
N ASN A 46 34.65 12.19 -13.59
CA ASN A 46 35.85 11.73 -12.91
C ASN A 46 35.58 11.33 -11.45
N VAL A 47 34.74 12.07 -10.73
CA VAL A 47 34.34 11.73 -9.36
C VAL A 47 33.65 10.37 -9.32
N LEU A 48 32.76 10.09 -10.27
CA LEU A 48 32.02 8.82 -10.34
C LEU A 48 32.91 7.66 -10.83
N ASP A 49 33.81 7.89 -11.78
CA ASP A 49 34.72 6.87 -12.33
C ASP A 49 35.87 6.48 -11.37
N THR A 50 36.12 7.29 -10.33
CA THR A 50 37.18 6.99 -9.36
C THR A 50 36.83 5.74 -8.55
N LYS A 51 37.52 4.63 -8.83
CA LYS A 51 37.41 3.37 -8.07
C LYS A 51 38.09 3.52 -6.72
N THR A 52 37.32 3.61 -5.64
CA THR A 52 37.81 3.42 -4.27
C THR A 52 37.32 2.07 -3.76
N ASP A 53 38.21 1.23 -3.25
CA ASP A 53 37.89 -0.10 -2.67
C ASP A 53 37.05 -0.04 -1.37
N GLN A 54 36.61 1.16 -0.96
CA GLN A 54 35.73 1.39 0.20
C GLN A 54 34.38 1.95 -0.27
N PRO A 55 33.26 1.54 0.34
CA PRO A 55 31.95 2.11 0.04
C PRO A 55 32.01 3.63 0.23
N SER A 56 31.65 4.39 -0.81
CA SER A 56 31.79 5.85 -0.80
C SER A 56 30.65 6.48 -0.01
N GLU A 57 30.71 6.37 1.32
CA GLU A 57 29.72 6.93 2.25
C GLU A 57 29.41 8.41 1.96
N HIS A 58 30.36 9.14 1.36
CA HIS A 58 30.22 10.56 1.02
C HIS A 58 29.42 10.86 -0.25
N LEU A 59 29.23 9.92 -1.19
CA LEU A 59 28.46 10.17 -2.42
C LEU A 59 26.94 10.19 -2.16
N GLY A 60 26.47 9.46 -1.15
CA GLY A 60 25.07 9.38 -0.75
C GLY A 60 24.61 10.51 0.19
N VAL A 61 25.47 11.47 0.55
CA VAL A 61 25.12 12.52 1.53
C VAL A 61 24.20 13.59 0.92
N THR A 62 24.41 13.95 -0.35
CA THR A 62 23.67 15.00 -1.05
C THR A 62 22.99 14.43 -2.29
N SER A 63 21.72 14.78 -2.53
CA SER A 63 21.00 14.39 -3.75
C SER A 63 21.57 15.12 -4.96
N ILE A 64 21.99 14.34 -5.96
CA ILE A 64 22.52 14.84 -7.24
C ILE A 64 21.42 15.15 -8.27
N GLU A 65 20.15 14.80 -7.99
CA GLU A 65 19.03 14.84 -8.94
C GLU A 65 18.82 16.25 -9.51
N GLY A 66 18.69 17.25 -8.63
CA GLY A 66 18.41 18.62 -9.03
C GLY A 66 19.54 19.23 -9.88
N MET A 67 20.78 18.94 -9.50
CA MET A 67 21.97 19.38 -10.25
C MET A 67 22.02 18.74 -11.63
N MET A 68 21.84 17.42 -11.73
CA MET A 68 21.86 16.71 -13.01
C MET A 68 20.72 17.14 -13.93
N LEU A 69 19.52 17.33 -13.40
CA LEU A 69 18.39 17.86 -14.18
C LEU A 69 18.67 19.27 -14.71
N ALA A 70 19.28 20.14 -13.91
CA ALA A 70 19.64 21.49 -14.33
C ALA A 70 20.70 21.47 -15.44
N ILE A 71 21.73 20.63 -15.31
CA ILE A 71 22.77 20.44 -16.35
C ILE A 71 22.16 19.95 -17.66
N VAL A 72 21.33 18.91 -17.62
CA VAL A 72 20.72 18.32 -18.83
C VAL A 72 19.75 19.30 -19.48
N ARG A 73 18.97 20.05 -18.68
CA ARG A 73 18.11 21.13 -19.16
C ARG A 73 18.93 22.22 -19.85
N TYR A 74 20.04 22.66 -19.28
CA TYR A 74 20.90 23.67 -19.90
C TYR A 74 21.42 23.18 -21.26
N VAL A 75 22.00 21.96 -21.31
CA VAL A 75 22.58 21.37 -22.54
C VAL A 75 21.53 21.13 -23.63
N ARG A 76 20.28 20.86 -23.26
CA ARG A 76 19.16 20.69 -24.23
C ARG A 76 18.91 21.95 -25.06
N TYR A 77 19.13 23.14 -24.49
CA TYR A 77 18.87 24.44 -25.14
C TYR A 77 20.07 25.00 -25.92
N LEU A 78 21.20 24.28 -25.97
CA LEU A 78 22.36 24.70 -26.76
C LEU A 78 22.12 24.46 -28.26
N ASP A 79 22.54 25.42 -29.08
CA ASP A 79 22.48 25.33 -30.54
C ASP A 79 23.28 24.15 -31.09
N MET A 80 22.80 23.54 -32.17
CA MET A 80 23.39 22.34 -32.74
C MET A 80 24.71 22.64 -33.48
N THR A 81 25.80 22.60 -32.72
CA THR A 81 27.19 22.78 -33.19
C THR A 81 28.01 21.53 -32.89
N VAL A 82 29.12 21.31 -33.60
CA VAL A 82 30.05 20.19 -33.32
C VAL A 82 30.50 20.17 -31.85
N HIS A 83 30.79 21.35 -31.29
CA HIS A 83 31.14 21.49 -29.88
C HIS A 83 30.00 21.04 -28.95
N THR A 84 28.77 21.44 -29.25
CA THR A 84 27.59 21.04 -28.46
C THR A 84 27.31 19.54 -28.56
N VAL A 85 27.54 18.92 -29.73
CA VAL A 85 27.44 17.46 -29.87
C VAL A 85 28.41 16.76 -28.93
N HIS A 86 29.67 17.23 -28.85
CA HIS A 86 30.63 16.68 -27.89
C HIS A 86 30.22 16.88 -26.43
N ILE A 87 29.63 18.02 -26.06
CA ILE A 87 29.10 18.25 -24.72
C ILE A 87 27.98 17.23 -24.41
N LYS A 88 27.04 17.04 -25.34
CA LYS A 88 25.96 16.04 -25.21
C LYS A 88 26.52 14.63 -25.06
N THR A 89 27.51 14.23 -25.87
CA THR A 89 28.17 12.91 -25.75
C THR A 89 28.80 12.73 -24.37
N LYS A 90 29.54 13.73 -23.86
CA LYS A 90 30.16 13.67 -22.51
C LYS A 90 29.10 13.59 -21.41
N LEU A 91 27.98 14.28 -21.57
CA LEU A 91 26.86 14.25 -20.63
C LEU A 91 26.19 12.87 -20.59
N CYS A 92 25.98 12.22 -21.74
CA CYS A 92 25.46 10.85 -21.77
C CYS A 92 26.41 9.88 -21.04
N GLN A 93 27.72 9.99 -21.29
CA GLN A 93 28.72 9.18 -20.57
C GLN A 93 28.72 9.42 -19.05
N LEU A 94 28.48 10.66 -18.63
CA LEU A 94 28.29 10.99 -17.20
C LEU A 94 27.04 10.30 -16.64
N VAL A 95 25.91 10.35 -17.36
CA VAL A 95 24.67 9.70 -16.94
C VAL A 95 24.84 8.18 -16.82
N GLU A 96 25.56 7.56 -17.76
CA GLU A 96 25.90 6.14 -17.70
C GLU A 96 26.76 5.82 -16.47
N ALA A 97 27.82 6.59 -16.22
CA ALA A 97 28.68 6.43 -15.04
C ALA A 97 27.89 6.60 -13.72
N MET A 98 26.97 7.57 -13.69
CA MET A 98 26.07 7.79 -12.56
C MET A 98 25.18 6.57 -12.29
N MET A 99 24.59 5.98 -13.34
CA MET A 99 23.73 4.80 -13.19
C MET A 99 24.52 3.52 -12.85
N LYS A 100 25.80 3.42 -13.23
CA LYS A 100 26.69 2.34 -12.76
C LYS A 100 26.95 2.39 -11.25
N ARG A 101 26.85 3.58 -10.65
CA ARG A 101 27.00 3.81 -9.20
C ARG A 101 25.69 4.17 -8.52
N ARG A 102 24.56 3.76 -9.11
CA ARG A 102 23.21 4.02 -8.61
C ARG A 102 23.05 3.76 -7.11
N ASP A 103 23.58 2.63 -6.63
CA ASP A 103 23.41 2.18 -5.25
C ASP A 103 24.25 3.00 -4.24
N ASP A 104 25.26 3.75 -4.71
CA ASP A 104 26.08 4.64 -3.89
C ASP A 104 25.51 6.07 -3.79
N LEU A 105 24.44 6.37 -4.53
CA LEU A 105 23.89 7.71 -4.72
C LEU A 105 22.55 7.88 -4.02
N ALA A 106 22.31 9.09 -3.50
CA ALA A 106 21.03 9.41 -2.87
C ALA A 106 20.04 10.03 -3.88
N PHE A 107 18.87 9.42 -3.96
CA PHE A 107 17.73 9.88 -4.77
C PHE A 107 16.52 10.12 -3.86
N ARG A 108 15.80 11.23 -4.08
CA ARG A 108 14.51 11.53 -3.42
C ARG A 108 13.34 11.01 -4.24
N GLN A 109 13.43 11.10 -5.57
CA GLN A 109 12.40 10.70 -6.52
C GLN A 109 13.05 10.02 -7.73
N GLU A 110 13.78 8.93 -7.48
CA GLU A 110 14.62 8.25 -8.47
C GLU A 110 13.88 7.93 -9.77
N MET A 111 12.68 7.32 -9.67
CA MET A 111 11.90 6.90 -10.83
C MET A 111 11.47 8.09 -11.70
N LYS A 112 11.04 9.19 -11.08
CA LYS A 112 10.65 10.42 -11.76
C LYS A 112 11.85 11.08 -12.43
N PHE A 113 12.98 11.13 -11.72
CA PHE A 113 14.25 11.61 -12.25
C PHE A 113 14.71 10.83 -13.48
N ARG A 114 14.70 9.49 -13.41
CA ARG A 114 15.12 8.62 -14.51
C ARG A 114 14.20 8.74 -15.72
N ASN A 115 12.88 8.77 -15.53
CA ASN A 115 11.92 9.00 -16.62
C ASN A 115 12.21 10.33 -17.35
N LYS A 116 12.48 11.40 -16.61
CA LYS A 116 12.79 12.71 -17.19
C LYS A 116 14.12 12.72 -17.97
N LEU A 117 15.13 12.00 -17.47
CA LEU A 117 16.39 11.86 -18.21
C LEU A 117 16.23 11.02 -19.49
N VAL A 118 15.45 9.93 -19.46
CA VAL A 118 15.17 9.14 -20.67
C VAL A 118 14.50 10.04 -21.72
N GLU A 119 13.49 10.82 -21.33
CA GLU A 119 12.84 11.79 -22.22
C GLU A 119 13.86 12.76 -22.85
N TYR A 120 14.71 13.39 -22.04
CA TYR A 120 15.66 14.38 -22.55
C TYR A 120 16.78 13.79 -23.42
N LEU A 121 17.29 12.60 -23.10
CA LEU A 121 18.36 11.98 -23.87
C LEU A 121 17.86 11.38 -25.18
N THR A 122 16.64 10.84 -25.21
CA THR A 122 16.05 10.28 -26.42
C THR A 122 15.75 11.33 -27.48
N ASP A 123 15.49 12.58 -27.09
CA ASP A 123 15.38 13.72 -28.01
C ASP A 123 16.66 14.00 -28.82
N TRP A 124 17.82 13.46 -28.41
CA TRP A 124 19.09 13.67 -29.11
C TRP A 124 19.42 12.59 -30.15
N VAL A 125 18.66 11.49 -30.16
CA VAL A 125 18.89 10.33 -31.02
C VAL A 125 18.23 10.53 -32.39
N MET A 126 18.91 10.19 -33.48
CA MET A 126 18.46 10.29 -34.89
C MET A 126 18.09 11.70 -35.41
N GLY A 127 17.92 12.70 -34.55
CA GLY A 127 17.38 14.03 -34.89
C GLY A 127 18.40 15.09 -35.33
N THR A 128 19.67 14.76 -35.56
CA THR A 128 20.75 15.76 -35.69
C THR A 128 21.43 15.84 -37.07
N SER A 129 21.24 14.84 -37.93
CA SER A 129 21.95 14.73 -39.22
C SER A 129 21.54 15.79 -40.25
N HIS A 130 20.29 16.27 -40.20
CA HIS A 130 19.75 17.22 -41.21
C HIS A 130 19.83 18.70 -40.82
N GLN A 131 20.13 19.02 -39.56
CA GLN A 131 20.20 20.42 -39.08
C GLN A 131 21.60 21.04 -39.21
N ILE A 132 22.63 20.22 -39.46
CA ILE A 132 24.01 20.64 -39.67
C ILE A 132 24.29 20.60 -41.19
N ALA A 133 24.05 21.69 -41.92
CA ALA A 133 24.33 21.77 -43.37
C ALA A 133 25.73 22.35 -43.68
N PRO A 134 26.38 22.02 -44.82
CA PRO A 134 25.94 21.16 -45.93
C PRO A 134 26.48 19.71 -45.87
N PRO A 135 25.83 18.78 -46.60
CA PRO A 135 26.16 17.36 -46.65
C PRO A 135 27.43 17.14 -47.48
N GLY A 136 28.54 16.78 -46.83
CA GLY A 136 29.78 16.51 -47.56
C GLY A 136 30.98 16.05 -46.73
N SER A 137 30.97 16.19 -45.41
CA SER A 137 32.08 15.72 -44.57
C SER A 137 31.66 14.47 -43.80
N GLY A 138 32.27 13.31 -44.13
CA GLY A 138 32.09 12.06 -43.39
C GLY A 138 32.44 12.14 -41.90
N ASP A 139 33.03 13.25 -41.43
CA ASP A 139 33.29 13.51 -40.02
C ASP A 139 32.02 13.86 -39.22
N ILE A 140 31.02 14.51 -39.83
CA ILE A 140 29.77 14.89 -39.13
C ILE A 140 28.94 13.64 -38.80
N THR A 141 28.85 12.70 -39.74
CA THR A 141 28.11 11.44 -39.55
C THR A 141 28.75 10.56 -38.48
N VAL A 142 30.07 10.59 -38.33
CA VAL A 142 30.78 9.87 -37.25
C VAL A 142 30.50 10.52 -35.89
N ILE A 143 30.52 11.86 -35.81
CA ILE A 143 30.30 12.59 -34.56
C ILE A 143 28.85 12.45 -34.08
N THR A 144 27.86 12.49 -34.96
CA THR A 144 26.45 12.22 -34.60
C THR A 144 26.26 10.77 -34.17
N ARG A 145 26.96 9.82 -34.81
CA ARG A 145 26.91 8.40 -34.43
C ARG A 145 27.53 8.12 -33.06
N ASP A 146 28.61 8.81 -32.71
CA ASP A 146 29.21 8.75 -31.37
C ASP A 146 28.26 9.31 -30.30
N LEU A 147 27.47 10.33 -30.63
CA LEU A 147 26.39 10.81 -29.77
C LEU A 147 25.28 9.77 -29.62
N ASP A 148 24.77 9.20 -30.73
CA ASP A 148 23.74 8.17 -30.69
C ASP A 148 24.17 6.99 -29.81
N GLN A 149 25.41 6.54 -29.96
CA GLN A 149 25.96 5.45 -29.13
C GLN A 149 25.94 5.81 -27.65
N ALA A 150 26.51 6.96 -27.28
CA ALA A 150 26.57 7.38 -25.88
C ALA A 150 25.16 7.59 -25.29
N CYS A 151 24.23 8.16 -26.08
CA CYS A 151 22.82 8.30 -25.70
C CYS A 151 22.20 6.95 -25.39
N MET A 152 22.37 5.95 -26.27
CA MET A 152 21.76 4.64 -26.08
C MET A 152 22.37 3.86 -24.91
N GLU A 153 23.68 3.98 -24.67
CA GLU A 153 24.32 3.39 -23.48
C GLU A 153 23.75 4.01 -22.18
N ALA A 154 23.59 5.33 -22.15
CA ALA A 154 23.00 6.05 -21.01
C ALA A 154 21.52 5.71 -20.81
N VAL A 155 20.72 5.69 -21.89
CA VAL A 155 19.30 5.36 -21.87
C VAL A 155 19.09 3.90 -21.45
N ALA A 156 19.92 2.96 -21.94
CA ALA A 156 19.88 1.57 -21.50
C ALA A 156 20.11 1.46 -19.98
N ALA A 157 21.11 2.17 -19.44
CA ALA A 157 21.37 2.21 -18.01
C ALA A 157 20.19 2.79 -17.21
N LEU A 158 19.59 3.89 -17.71
CA LEU A 158 18.42 4.52 -17.10
C LEU A 158 17.15 3.67 -17.15
N LEU A 159 16.98 2.80 -18.14
CA LEU A 159 15.76 1.98 -18.30
C LEU A 159 15.75 0.71 -17.45
N ARG A 160 16.88 0.31 -16.86
CA ARG A 160 17.01 -0.95 -16.12
C ARG A 160 16.05 -1.00 -14.92
N ALA A 161 15.00 -1.82 -14.98
CA ALA A 161 13.94 -1.88 -13.97
C ALA A 161 13.22 -0.52 -13.73
N LEU A 162 13.03 0.26 -14.80
CA LEU A 162 12.30 1.53 -14.74
C LEU A 162 10.85 1.36 -15.24
N PRO A 163 9.84 1.44 -14.34
CA PRO A 163 8.47 1.60 -14.77
C PRO A 163 8.27 3.01 -15.36
N LEU A 164 7.65 3.07 -16.55
CA LEU A 164 7.32 4.32 -17.21
C LEU A 164 6.26 5.10 -16.42
N GLN A 165 6.50 6.41 -16.24
CA GLN A 165 5.60 7.32 -15.54
C GLN A 165 5.27 8.51 -16.45
N PRO A 166 4.03 8.62 -16.98
CA PRO A 166 3.58 9.81 -17.71
C PRO A 166 3.51 11.05 -16.80
N GLU A 167 3.57 12.24 -17.40
CA GLU A 167 3.49 13.50 -16.65
C GLU A 167 2.10 13.69 -16.02
N GLU A 168 2.05 14.37 -14.86
CA GLU A 168 0.86 14.55 -13.99
C GLU A 168 -0.35 15.24 -14.67
N SER A 169 -0.24 15.69 -15.93
CA SER A 169 -1.29 16.41 -16.66
C SER A 169 -2.28 15.53 -17.42
N ASP A 170 -1.99 14.24 -17.64
CA ASP A 170 -2.91 13.35 -18.34
C ASP A 170 -3.99 12.82 -17.38
N ARG A 171 -5.10 13.56 -17.29
CA ARG A 171 -6.35 13.13 -16.64
C ARG A 171 -7.05 11.96 -17.36
N GLY A 172 -6.39 11.34 -18.35
CA GLY A 172 -6.85 10.16 -19.06
C GLY A 172 -6.52 8.86 -18.34
N ASP A 173 -6.76 7.74 -19.01
CA ASP A 173 -6.37 6.42 -18.51
C ASP A 173 -4.84 6.34 -18.40
N LEU A 174 -4.33 6.25 -17.16
CA LEU A 174 -2.89 6.17 -16.85
C LEU A 174 -2.21 5.02 -17.61
N MET A 175 -2.93 3.92 -17.82
CA MET A 175 -2.43 2.76 -18.54
C MET A 175 -2.24 3.08 -20.03
N GLU A 176 -3.16 3.85 -20.62
CA GLU A 176 -3.06 4.30 -22.01
C GLU A 176 -1.89 5.27 -22.20
N ALA A 177 -1.72 6.24 -21.30
CA ALA A 177 -0.59 7.19 -21.35
C ALA A 177 0.78 6.46 -21.21
N LYS A 178 0.87 5.48 -20.30
CA LYS A 178 2.05 4.60 -20.17
C LYS A 178 2.30 3.80 -21.46
N SER A 179 1.23 3.29 -22.06
CA SER A 179 1.25 2.52 -23.31
C SER A 179 1.75 3.36 -24.50
N GLN A 180 1.31 4.61 -24.60
CA GLN A 180 1.78 5.56 -25.63
C GLN A 180 3.26 5.93 -25.45
N LEU A 181 3.71 6.16 -24.21
CA LEU A 181 5.13 6.40 -23.92
C LEU A 181 6.00 5.21 -24.28
N PHE A 182 5.54 3.98 -23.98
CA PHE A 182 6.22 2.77 -24.39
C PHE A 182 6.38 2.74 -25.92
N LEU A 183 5.28 2.93 -26.65
CA LEU A 183 5.29 2.90 -28.11
C LEU A 183 6.24 3.96 -28.69
N LYS A 184 6.23 5.19 -28.15
CA LYS A 184 7.15 6.28 -28.56
C LYS A 184 8.61 5.83 -28.50
N TYR A 185 9.07 5.33 -27.35
CA TYR A 185 10.46 4.93 -27.18
C TYR A 185 10.80 3.66 -27.97
N PHE A 186 9.89 2.70 -28.01
CA PHE A 186 10.07 1.45 -28.72
C PHE A 186 10.22 1.67 -30.24
N THR A 187 9.37 2.52 -30.84
CA THR A 187 9.48 2.90 -32.26
C THR A 187 10.78 3.65 -32.55
N LEU A 188 11.21 4.56 -31.67
CA LEU A 188 12.49 5.26 -31.83
C LEU A 188 13.67 4.27 -31.86
N PHE A 189 13.72 3.33 -30.93
CA PHE A 189 14.80 2.34 -30.86
C PHE A 189 14.79 1.37 -32.04
N MET A 190 13.61 0.95 -32.50
CA MET A 190 13.48 0.13 -33.71
C MET A 190 13.99 0.84 -34.97
N ASN A 191 13.64 2.11 -35.13
CA ASN A 191 14.13 2.89 -36.28
C ASN A 191 15.66 3.01 -36.23
N LEU A 192 16.24 3.22 -35.05
CA LEU A 192 17.69 3.27 -34.88
C LEU A 192 18.38 1.93 -35.17
N LEU A 193 17.76 0.79 -34.82
CA LEU A 193 18.27 -0.53 -35.18
C LEU A 193 18.29 -0.74 -36.70
N ASN A 194 17.20 -0.37 -37.37
CA ASN A 194 17.08 -0.47 -38.82
C ASN A 194 18.13 0.43 -39.53
N ASP A 195 18.33 1.65 -39.03
CA ASP A 195 19.37 2.55 -39.52
C ASP A 195 20.79 1.97 -39.32
N CYS A 196 21.01 1.21 -38.25
CA CYS A 196 22.29 0.54 -38.01
C CYS A 196 22.51 -0.62 -38.99
N THR A 197 21.48 -1.39 -39.31
CA THR A 197 21.58 -2.51 -40.26
C THR A 197 21.75 -2.02 -41.69
N ASP A 198 21.02 -0.98 -42.10
CA ASP A 198 21.14 -0.39 -43.44
C ASP A 198 22.54 0.16 -43.69
N ALA A 199 23.14 0.81 -42.68
CA ALA A 199 24.51 1.30 -42.76
C ALA A 199 25.55 0.17 -42.90
N GLN A 200 25.33 -1.00 -42.29
CA GLN A 200 26.22 -2.17 -42.46
C GLN A 200 26.18 -2.74 -43.87
N ASP A 201 25.05 -2.65 -44.57
CA ASP A 201 24.90 -3.17 -45.93
C ASP A 201 25.52 -2.24 -47.00
N VAL A 202 25.56 -0.92 -46.75
CA VAL A 202 26.20 0.07 -47.62
C VAL A 202 27.72 0.11 -47.46
N GLU A 203 28.25 -0.14 -46.25
CA GLU A 203 29.69 -0.08 -45.93
C GLU A 203 30.47 -1.37 -46.28
N LYS A 204 30.14 -2.08 -47.37
CA LYS A 204 30.86 -3.29 -47.81
C LYS A 204 32.11 -3.04 -48.68
N ASP A 205 32.46 -1.78 -49.01
CA ASP A 205 33.62 -1.42 -49.87
C ASP A 205 34.75 -0.58 -49.21
N VAL A 206 35.90 -1.22 -48.94
CA VAL A 206 37.26 -0.69 -48.61
C VAL A 206 37.66 -0.36 -47.14
N SER A 207 38.89 -0.83 -46.80
CA SER A 207 39.70 -0.89 -45.57
C SER A 207 39.68 0.21 -44.46
N ARG A 208 38.94 1.32 -44.55
CA ARG A 208 38.68 2.24 -43.39
C ARG A 208 37.59 1.72 -42.44
N GLN A 209 37.02 0.56 -42.74
CA GLN A 209 35.74 0.04 -42.22
C GLN A 209 35.76 -0.66 -40.86
N ARG A 210 36.89 -1.21 -40.38
CA ARG A 210 36.86 -2.03 -39.15
C ARG A 210 36.50 -1.26 -37.88
N LEU A 211 36.94 0.00 -37.78
CA LEU A 211 36.63 0.88 -36.63
C LEU A 211 35.18 1.40 -36.70
N ALA A 212 34.68 1.73 -37.88
CA ALA A 212 33.29 2.16 -38.09
C ALA A 212 32.29 1.01 -37.84
N ALA A 213 32.58 -0.19 -38.36
CA ALA A 213 31.79 -1.39 -38.12
C ALA A 213 31.74 -1.79 -36.63
N GLY A 214 32.85 -1.61 -35.91
CA GLY A 214 32.91 -1.84 -34.47
C GLY A 214 31.98 -0.91 -33.67
N LYS A 215 31.97 0.39 -34.02
CA LYS A 215 31.10 1.40 -33.41
C LYS A 215 29.61 1.19 -33.71
N LEU A 216 29.30 0.75 -34.93
CA LEU A 216 27.95 0.44 -35.35
C LEU A 216 27.39 -0.76 -34.59
N ASN A 217 28.23 -1.76 -34.32
CA ASN A 217 27.87 -2.92 -33.50
C ASN A 217 27.67 -2.55 -32.03
N THR A 218 28.47 -1.63 -31.46
CA THR A 218 28.26 -1.16 -30.08
C THR A 218 26.96 -0.38 -29.94
N LEU A 219 26.63 0.49 -30.90
CA LEU A 219 25.33 1.17 -30.92
C LEU A 219 24.16 0.18 -31.05
N HIS A 220 24.27 -0.80 -31.95
CA HIS A 220 23.27 -1.87 -32.08
C HIS A 220 23.04 -2.59 -30.74
N ASN A 221 24.13 -3.03 -30.09
CA ASN A 221 24.07 -3.74 -28.82
C ASN A 221 23.47 -2.89 -27.69
N ALA A 222 23.82 -1.60 -27.61
CA ALA A 222 23.26 -0.67 -26.64
C ALA A 222 21.75 -0.45 -26.87
N THR A 223 21.34 -0.36 -28.13
CA THR A 223 19.93 -0.20 -28.52
C THR A 223 19.09 -1.43 -28.17
N ILE A 224 19.59 -2.63 -28.48
CA ILE A 224 18.95 -3.89 -28.06
C ILE A 224 18.85 -3.94 -26.53
N GLN A 225 19.89 -3.53 -25.79
CA GLN A 225 19.85 -3.51 -24.33
C GLN A 225 18.81 -2.53 -23.77
N ALA A 226 18.70 -1.33 -24.35
CA ALA A 226 17.69 -0.34 -23.97
C ALA A 226 16.27 -0.88 -24.21
N MET A 227 16.03 -1.51 -25.36
CA MET A 227 14.75 -2.15 -25.69
C MET A 227 14.41 -3.29 -24.75
N SER A 228 15.37 -4.18 -24.43
CA SER A 228 15.16 -5.26 -23.47
C SER A 228 14.81 -4.72 -22.09
N ASN A 229 15.53 -3.68 -21.61
CA ASN A 229 15.24 -3.06 -20.32
C ASN A 229 13.87 -2.38 -20.30
N LEU A 230 13.49 -1.69 -21.39
CA LEU A 230 12.18 -1.04 -21.55
C LEU A 230 11.04 -2.06 -21.48
N LEU A 231 11.15 -3.14 -22.27
CA LEU A 231 10.12 -4.18 -22.36
C LEU A 231 10.04 -5.01 -21.07
N SER A 232 11.16 -5.38 -20.47
CA SER A 232 11.21 -6.12 -19.19
C SER A 232 10.59 -5.34 -18.02
N ALA A 233 10.80 -4.02 -17.96
CA ALA A 233 10.24 -3.19 -16.89
C ALA A 233 8.78 -2.74 -17.14
N ASN A 234 8.25 -2.95 -18.35
CA ASN A 234 6.94 -2.44 -18.80
C ASN A 234 6.18 -3.47 -19.65
N ILE A 235 6.18 -4.73 -19.22
CA ILE A 235 5.69 -5.86 -20.02
C ILE A 235 4.22 -5.70 -20.40
N ASP A 236 3.37 -5.18 -19.50
CA ASP A 236 1.92 -4.99 -19.72
C ASP A 236 1.63 -4.16 -20.97
N SER A 237 2.34 -3.03 -21.11
CA SER A 237 2.24 -2.16 -22.28
C SER A 237 3.05 -2.69 -23.44
N GLY A 238 4.19 -3.32 -23.16
CA GLY A 238 5.16 -3.65 -24.19
C GLY A 238 4.77 -4.83 -25.06
N LEU A 239 4.17 -5.88 -24.50
CA LEU A 239 3.70 -7.02 -25.30
C LEU A 239 2.53 -6.64 -26.21
N MET A 240 1.65 -5.74 -25.76
CA MET A 240 0.52 -5.25 -26.55
C MET A 240 0.96 -4.68 -27.91
N HIS A 241 2.07 -3.93 -27.93
CA HIS A 241 2.57 -3.28 -29.14
C HIS A 241 3.67 -4.04 -29.88
N SER A 242 4.36 -4.96 -29.19
CA SER A 242 5.59 -5.56 -29.73
C SER A 242 5.40 -6.98 -30.25
N ILE A 243 4.35 -7.72 -29.85
CA ILE A 243 4.15 -9.12 -30.27
C ILE A 243 4.01 -9.24 -31.80
N ASP A 244 3.31 -8.31 -32.44
CA ASP A 244 3.08 -8.33 -33.89
C ASP A 244 4.39 -8.23 -34.69
N LEU A 245 5.46 -7.68 -34.08
CA LEU A 245 6.78 -7.59 -34.73
C LEU A 245 7.43 -8.95 -34.92
N GLY A 246 7.07 -9.97 -34.13
CA GLY A 246 7.48 -11.36 -34.39
C GLY A 246 6.95 -11.91 -35.72
N TYR A 247 5.86 -11.31 -36.24
CA TYR A 247 5.22 -11.68 -37.51
C TYR A 247 5.47 -10.66 -38.62
N ASN A 248 6.36 -9.69 -38.41
CA ASN A 248 6.63 -8.64 -39.41
C ASN A 248 7.08 -9.25 -40.75
N ARG A 249 6.68 -8.65 -41.87
CA ARG A 249 7.08 -9.12 -43.21
C ARG A 249 8.58 -8.94 -43.45
N ASP A 250 9.17 -7.91 -42.85
CA ASP A 250 10.61 -7.67 -42.93
C ASP A 250 11.38 -8.67 -42.04
N PRO A 251 12.27 -9.51 -42.61
CA PRO A 251 13.08 -10.45 -41.85
C PRO A 251 14.02 -9.79 -40.83
N GLN A 252 14.50 -8.57 -41.09
CA GLN A 252 15.43 -7.87 -40.20
C GLN A 252 14.73 -7.39 -38.93
N THR A 253 13.59 -6.73 -39.07
CA THR A 253 12.71 -6.33 -37.95
C THR A 253 12.34 -7.53 -37.07
N ARG A 254 12.02 -8.70 -37.68
CA ARG A 254 11.77 -9.93 -36.92
C ARG A 254 12.99 -10.42 -36.16
N ALA A 255 14.16 -10.42 -36.79
CA ALA A 255 15.40 -10.87 -36.17
C ALA A 255 15.76 -9.99 -34.96
N ALA A 256 15.68 -8.66 -35.11
CA ALA A 256 15.89 -7.70 -34.03
C ALA A 256 14.92 -7.92 -32.86
N PHE A 257 13.63 -8.13 -33.15
CA PHE A 257 12.65 -8.44 -32.10
C PHE A 257 12.94 -9.77 -31.39
N MET A 258 13.31 -10.82 -32.12
CA MET A 258 13.69 -12.12 -31.54
C MET A 258 14.95 -12.01 -30.68
N GLU A 259 15.90 -11.16 -31.05
CA GLU A 259 17.08 -10.87 -30.23
C GLU A 259 16.70 -10.16 -28.92
N VAL A 260 15.81 -9.14 -28.98
CA VAL A 260 15.28 -8.44 -27.80
C VAL A 260 14.56 -9.42 -26.86
N LEU A 261 13.66 -10.27 -27.38
CA LEU A 261 12.97 -11.30 -26.61
C LEU A 261 13.94 -12.31 -25.99
N THR A 262 14.94 -12.75 -26.75
CA THR A 262 15.95 -13.69 -26.26
C THR A 262 16.71 -13.09 -25.06
N LYS A 263 17.12 -11.82 -25.14
CA LYS A 263 17.78 -11.14 -24.01
C LYS A 263 16.87 -11.03 -22.79
N ILE A 264 15.58 -10.74 -22.96
CA ILE A 264 14.61 -10.65 -21.85
C ILE A 264 14.48 -11.99 -21.12
N LEU A 265 14.38 -13.08 -21.89
CA LEU A 265 14.33 -14.45 -21.36
C LEU A 265 15.63 -14.81 -20.64
N GLN A 266 16.79 -14.46 -21.21
CA GLN A 266 18.10 -14.69 -20.57
C GLN A 266 18.29 -13.89 -19.28
N GLN A 267 17.66 -12.72 -19.16
CA GLN A 267 17.70 -11.89 -17.95
C GLN A 267 16.82 -12.46 -16.82
N GLY A 268 16.07 -13.54 -17.06
CA GLY A 268 15.20 -14.16 -16.06
C GLY A 268 13.94 -13.35 -15.77
N THR A 269 13.46 -12.57 -16.74
CA THR A 269 12.20 -11.83 -16.60
C THR A 269 11.05 -12.84 -16.52
N GLU A 270 10.40 -12.91 -15.36
CA GLU A 270 9.22 -13.78 -15.14
C GLU A 270 7.97 -13.13 -15.71
N PHE A 271 7.35 -13.75 -16.71
CA PHE A 271 6.09 -13.30 -17.30
C PHE A 271 4.86 -13.62 -16.42
N ASP A 272 5.04 -14.39 -15.34
CA ASP A 272 3.95 -14.85 -14.47
C ASP A 272 3.24 -13.70 -13.72
N THR A 273 3.94 -12.58 -13.47
CA THR A 273 3.40 -11.39 -12.77
C THR A 273 2.36 -10.60 -13.58
N LEU A 274 2.25 -10.83 -14.90
CA LEU A 274 1.22 -10.23 -15.76
C LEU A 274 -0.19 -10.68 -15.35
N ALA A 275 -0.33 -11.95 -14.95
CA ALA A 275 -1.61 -12.49 -14.52
C ALA A 275 -2.03 -11.93 -13.15
N GLU A 276 -1.07 -11.72 -12.25
CA GLU A 276 -1.30 -11.19 -10.90
C GLU A 276 -1.74 -9.72 -10.91
N THR A 277 -1.15 -8.90 -11.79
CA THR A 277 -1.50 -7.47 -11.91
C THR A 277 -2.93 -7.29 -12.43
N VAL A 278 -3.34 -8.08 -13.43
CA VAL A 278 -4.74 -8.11 -13.92
C VAL A 278 -5.71 -8.63 -12.85
N LEU A 279 -5.29 -9.56 -12.00
CA LEU A 279 -6.10 -10.06 -10.89
C LEU A 279 -6.28 -8.99 -9.80
N ALA A 280 -5.24 -8.23 -9.47
CA ALA A 280 -5.30 -7.16 -8.49
C ALA A 280 -6.33 -6.08 -8.88
N ASP A 281 -6.32 -5.63 -10.14
CA ASP A 281 -7.28 -4.65 -10.66
C ASP A 281 -8.73 -5.17 -10.58
N ARG A 282 -8.94 -6.45 -10.88
CA ARG A 282 -10.28 -7.07 -10.78
C ARG A 282 -10.77 -7.15 -9.33
N PHE A 283 -9.90 -7.50 -8.39
CA PHE A 283 -10.27 -7.53 -6.97
C PHE A 283 -10.57 -6.14 -6.43
N GLU A 284 -9.85 -5.10 -6.89
CA GLU A 284 -10.16 -3.73 -6.50
C GLU A 284 -11.54 -3.28 -6.99
N GLN A 285 -11.91 -3.60 -8.23
CA GLN A 285 -13.26 -3.33 -8.74
C GLN A 285 -14.34 -4.07 -7.94
N LEU A 286 -14.11 -5.33 -7.56
CA LEU A 286 -15.03 -6.08 -6.71
C LEU A 286 -15.19 -5.45 -5.32
N VAL A 287 -14.10 -4.96 -4.73
CA VAL A 287 -14.14 -4.25 -3.45
C VAL A 287 -14.93 -2.95 -3.58
N GLN A 288 -14.73 -2.18 -4.66
CA GLN A 288 -15.50 -0.96 -4.92
C GLN A 288 -17.00 -1.25 -5.04
N LEU A 289 -17.38 -2.32 -5.78
CA LEU A 289 -18.78 -2.74 -5.89
C LEU A 289 -19.37 -3.20 -4.55
N ALA A 290 -18.63 -4.00 -3.78
CA ALA A 290 -19.08 -4.51 -2.49
C ALA A 290 -19.26 -3.39 -1.44
N THR A 291 -18.47 -2.32 -1.54
CA THR A 291 -18.50 -1.16 -0.63
C THR A 291 -19.28 0.05 -1.17
N MET A 292 -19.93 -0.12 -2.33
CA MET A 292 -20.73 0.93 -2.96
C MET A 292 -21.87 1.40 -2.05
N ILE A 293 -21.98 2.72 -1.89
CA ILE A 293 -23.04 3.39 -1.14
C ILE A 293 -23.99 4.07 -2.14
N SER A 294 -25.29 3.80 -2.03
CA SER A 294 -26.30 4.48 -2.85
C SER A 294 -26.54 5.92 -2.39
N ASP A 295 -27.22 6.73 -3.21
CA ASP A 295 -27.59 8.11 -2.86
C ASP A 295 -28.39 8.23 -1.55
N LYS A 296 -29.02 7.12 -1.10
CA LYS A 296 -29.78 7.04 0.16
C LYS A 296 -28.95 6.58 1.36
N GLY A 297 -27.66 6.34 1.20
CA GLY A 297 -26.78 5.80 2.23
C GLY A 297 -26.92 4.28 2.44
N GLU A 298 -27.55 3.57 1.50
CA GLU A 298 -27.73 2.12 1.57
C GLU A 298 -26.51 1.39 0.99
N LEU A 299 -26.25 0.18 1.49
CA LEU A 299 -25.20 -0.71 0.98
C LEU A 299 -25.84 -1.88 0.19
N PRO A 300 -26.29 -1.67 -1.05
CA PRO A 300 -27.16 -2.62 -1.74
C PRO A 300 -26.54 -4.01 -1.88
N ILE A 301 -25.26 -4.10 -2.26
CA ILE A 301 -24.56 -5.38 -2.43
C ILE A 301 -24.35 -6.08 -1.09
N ALA A 302 -23.88 -5.36 -0.07
CA ALA A 302 -23.69 -5.95 1.27
C ALA A 302 -25.02 -6.44 1.86
N MET A 303 -26.11 -5.70 1.66
CA MET A 303 -27.45 -6.08 2.12
C MET A 303 -28.03 -7.27 1.35
N ALA A 304 -27.79 -7.34 0.04
CA ALA A 304 -28.16 -8.50 -0.77
C ALA A 304 -27.40 -9.76 -0.33
N LEU A 305 -26.09 -9.66 -0.12
CA LEU A 305 -25.25 -10.75 0.40
C LEU A 305 -25.72 -11.20 1.78
N ALA A 306 -26.11 -10.26 2.66
CA ALA A 306 -26.67 -10.56 3.96
C ALA A 306 -28.01 -11.33 3.91
N ASN A 307 -28.75 -11.25 2.79
CA ASN A 307 -29.99 -12.00 2.59
C ASN A 307 -29.77 -13.43 2.10
N VAL A 308 -28.73 -13.65 1.30
CA VAL A 308 -28.50 -14.93 0.60
C VAL A 308 -27.47 -15.81 1.29
N VAL A 309 -26.65 -15.25 2.19
CA VAL A 309 -25.60 -16.00 2.91
C VAL A 309 -26.21 -17.14 3.72
N THR A 310 -25.59 -18.31 3.63
CA THR A 310 -25.99 -19.49 4.40
C THR A 310 -25.43 -19.42 5.82
N THR A 311 -26.11 -20.07 6.76
CA THR A 311 -25.71 -20.06 8.19
C THR A 311 -24.26 -20.49 8.42
N SER A 312 -23.72 -21.41 7.62
CA SER A 312 -22.34 -21.89 7.76
C SER A 312 -21.28 -20.86 7.35
N GLN A 313 -21.64 -19.86 6.54
CA GLN A 313 -20.73 -18.83 6.03
C GLN A 313 -20.91 -17.47 6.72
N MET A 314 -21.91 -17.30 7.58
CA MET A 314 -22.20 -16.01 8.22
C MET A 314 -21.05 -15.47 9.07
N ASP A 315 -20.38 -16.33 9.85
CA ASP A 315 -19.23 -15.92 10.67
C ASP A 315 -18.07 -15.40 9.80
N GLU A 316 -17.82 -16.07 8.68
CA GLU A 316 -16.77 -15.69 7.73
C GLU A 316 -17.14 -14.41 6.98
N LEU A 317 -18.39 -14.28 6.54
CA LEU A 317 -18.86 -13.07 5.90
C LEU A 317 -18.81 -11.86 6.85
N ALA A 318 -19.19 -12.05 8.12
CA ALA A 318 -19.07 -10.99 9.14
C ALA A 318 -17.62 -10.54 9.32
N ARG A 319 -16.67 -11.49 9.36
CA ARG A 319 -15.24 -11.22 9.42
C ARG A 319 -14.78 -10.42 8.20
N VAL A 320 -15.13 -10.85 7.00
CA VAL A 320 -14.78 -10.18 5.74
C VAL A 320 -15.36 -8.77 5.67
N PHE A 321 -16.64 -8.61 5.99
CA PHE A 321 -17.31 -7.30 5.96
C PHE A 321 -16.70 -6.32 6.95
N VAL A 322 -16.52 -6.72 8.21
CA VAL A 322 -15.92 -5.82 9.20
C VAL A 322 -14.50 -5.42 8.78
N THR A 323 -13.68 -6.39 8.36
CA THR A 323 -12.29 -6.11 7.95
C THR A 323 -12.24 -5.20 6.72
N LEU A 324 -13.05 -5.47 5.71
CA LEU A 324 -13.07 -4.73 4.45
C LEU A 324 -13.58 -3.30 4.64
N PHE A 325 -14.72 -3.15 5.31
CA PHE A 325 -15.33 -1.83 5.52
C PHE A 325 -14.51 -0.99 6.50
N ASP A 326 -13.86 -1.58 7.51
CA ASP A 326 -12.94 -0.84 8.38
C ASP A 326 -11.71 -0.34 7.61
N ALA A 327 -11.10 -1.20 6.78
CA ALA A 327 -9.97 -0.83 5.93
C ALA A 327 -10.30 0.28 4.91
N LYS A 328 -11.57 0.40 4.49
CA LYS A 328 -12.05 1.48 3.61
C LYS A 328 -12.65 2.67 4.38
N HIS A 329 -12.56 2.70 5.71
CA HIS A 329 -13.16 3.74 6.57
C HIS A 329 -14.69 3.87 6.46
N LEU A 330 -15.37 2.78 6.10
CA LEU A 330 -16.82 2.67 5.91
C LEU A 330 -17.49 1.75 6.95
N LEU A 331 -16.83 1.47 8.09
CA LEU A 331 -17.38 0.62 9.14
C LEU A 331 -18.70 1.17 9.72
N SER A 332 -18.81 2.47 9.93
CA SER A 332 -20.03 3.09 10.47
C SER A 332 -21.25 2.91 9.54
N PRO A 333 -21.17 3.17 8.22
CA PRO A 333 -22.22 2.81 7.27
C PRO A 333 -22.64 1.33 7.30
N LEU A 334 -21.68 0.41 7.40
CA LEU A 334 -21.96 -1.03 7.51
C LEU A 334 -22.76 -1.33 8.78
N LEU A 335 -22.28 -0.87 9.95
CA LEU A 335 -22.94 -1.06 11.23
C LEU A 335 -24.35 -0.47 11.22
N TRP A 336 -24.52 0.74 10.69
CA TRP A 336 -25.82 1.38 10.58
C TRP A 336 -26.81 0.53 9.78
N ASN A 337 -26.44 0.11 8.57
CA ASN A 337 -27.32 -0.68 7.70
C ASN A 337 -27.68 -2.04 8.33
N MET A 338 -26.71 -2.74 8.91
CA MET A 338 -26.91 -4.06 9.52
C MET A 338 -27.75 -3.97 10.80
N PHE A 339 -27.48 -2.98 11.66
CA PHE A 339 -28.23 -2.78 12.90
C PHE A 339 -29.62 -2.24 12.63
N TYR A 340 -29.78 -1.32 11.67
CA TYR A 340 -31.08 -0.79 11.28
C TYR A 340 -32.00 -1.91 10.79
N ARG A 341 -31.48 -2.85 10.00
CA ARG A 341 -32.25 -4.01 9.57
C ARG A 341 -32.61 -4.95 10.72
N GLU A 342 -31.68 -5.25 11.63
CA GLU A 342 -31.91 -6.13 12.78
C GLU A 342 -32.99 -5.55 13.73
N VAL A 343 -32.69 -4.35 14.23
CA VAL A 343 -33.57 -3.19 14.23
C VAL A 343 -35.04 -3.41 13.82
N GLU A 344 -35.20 -3.35 12.49
CA GLU A 344 -36.43 -3.32 11.75
C GLU A 344 -37.26 -4.61 11.89
N VAL A 345 -36.60 -5.76 11.92
CA VAL A 345 -37.26 -7.07 11.95
C VAL A 345 -37.58 -7.57 13.36
N SER A 346 -37.08 -6.91 14.41
CA SER A 346 -37.25 -7.36 15.79
C SER A 346 -38.56 -6.88 16.42
N ASP A 347 -39.39 -7.80 16.93
CA ASP A 347 -40.70 -7.47 17.51
C ASP A 347 -40.62 -6.54 18.74
N CYS A 348 -39.59 -6.73 19.58
CA CYS A 348 -39.42 -5.95 20.79
C CYS A 348 -37.94 -5.79 21.17
N MET A 349 -37.66 -4.85 22.05
CA MET A 349 -36.29 -4.51 22.46
C MET A 349 -35.60 -5.67 23.19
N GLN A 350 -36.37 -6.54 23.83
CA GLN A 350 -35.84 -7.69 24.56
C GLN A 350 -35.33 -8.80 23.63
N THR A 351 -35.77 -8.88 22.37
CA THR A 351 -35.31 -9.92 21.43
C THR A 351 -34.14 -9.45 20.55
N LEU A 352 -33.73 -8.19 20.67
CA LEU A 352 -32.65 -7.58 19.89
C LEU A 352 -31.36 -8.37 19.97
N PHE A 353 -30.81 -8.69 18.79
CA PHE A 353 -29.56 -9.42 18.61
C PHE A 353 -29.51 -10.72 19.42
N ARG A 354 -30.66 -11.37 19.72
CA ARG A 354 -30.71 -12.72 20.31
C ARG A 354 -30.74 -13.81 19.24
N GLY A 355 -31.15 -13.48 18.02
CA GLY A 355 -31.17 -14.38 16.87
C GLY A 355 -29.78 -14.70 16.31
N ASN A 356 -29.75 -15.61 15.34
CA ASN A 356 -28.58 -15.94 14.55
C ASN A 356 -28.65 -15.22 13.19
N SER A 357 -28.31 -13.93 13.20
CA SER A 357 -28.34 -13.03 12.05
C SER A 357 -26.94 -12.54 11.70
N LEU A 358 -26.73 -12.07 10.46
CA LEU A 358 -25.45 -11.44 10.10
C LEU A 358 -25.15 -10.21 10.98
N GLY A 359 -26.17 -9.42 11.36
CA GLY A 359 -26.00 -8.28 12.27
C GLY A 359 -25.46 -8.70 13.64
N SER A 360 -25.98 -9.79 14.20
CA SER A 360 -25.48 -10.35 15.47
C SER A 360 -24.03 -10.87 15.35
N LYS A 361 -23.66 -11.48 14.21
CA LYS A 361 -22.30 -11.94 13.94
C LYS A 361 -21.30 -10.80 13.76
N ILE A 362 -21.69 -9.76 13.02
CA ILE A 362 -20.88 -8.54 12.86
C ILE A 362 -20.60 -7.89 14.21
N MET A 363 -21.64 -7.73 15.04
CA MET A 363 -21.48 -7.16 16.37
C MET A 363 -20.55 -8.00 17.25
N ALA A 364 -20.73 -9.32 17.28
CA ALA A 364 -19.86 -10.23 18.02
C ALA A 364 -18.41 -10.17 17.54
N PHE A 365 -18.20 -10.07 16.23
CA PHE A 365 -16.86 -9.93 15.65
C PHE A 365 -16.20 -8.60 16.03
N CYS A 366 -16.93 -7.47 15.97
CA CYS A 366 -16.46 -6.16 16.44
C CYS A 366 -16.05 -6.20 17.92
N PHE A 367 -16.89 -6.78 18.79
CA PHE A 367 -16.57 -6.97 20.20
C PHE A 367 -15.29 -7.79 20.40
N LYS A 368 -15.11 -8.85 19.62
CA LYS A 368 -13.90 -9.68 19.66
C LYS A 368 -12.65 -8.88 19.27
N ILE A 369 -12.64 -8.21 18.12
CA ILE A 369 -11.42 -7.57 17.60
C ILE A 369 -11.04 -6.29 18.35
N TYR A 370 -12.01 -5.46 18.73
CA TYR A 370 -11.73 -4.17 19.38
C TYR A 370 -11.77 -4.26 20.90
N GLY A 371 -12.39 -5.31 21.46
CA GLY A 371 -12.67 -5.43 22.89
C GLY A 371 -11.80 -6.44 23.64
N ALA A 372 -11.06 -7.31 22.96
CA ALA A 372 -10.29 -8.37 23.62
C ALA A 372 -9.31 -7.82 24.68
N SER A 373 -8.48 -6.85 24.31
CA SER A 373 -7.51 -6.25 25.24
C SER A 373 -8.19 -5.53 26.41
N TYR A 374 -9.31 -4.84 26.15
CA TYR A 374 -10.10 -4.19 27.19
C TYR A 374 -10.64 -5.20 28.21
N LEU A 375 -11.28 -6.29 27.75
CA LEU A 375 -11.81 -7.32 28.62
C LEU A 375 -10.73 -8.05 29.40
N GLN A 376 -9.59 -8.34 28.77
CA GLN A 376 -8.47 -8.96 29.44
C GLN A 376 -7.97 -8.08 30.60
N ASN A 377 -7.66 -6.81 30.32
CA ASN A 377 -7.17 -5.88 31.34
C ASN A 377 -8.20 -5.62 32.47
N LEU A 378 -9.49 -5.74 32.16
CA LEU A 378 -10.58 -5.54 33.12
C LEU A 378 -10.82 -6.78 33.99
N LEU A 379 -10.97 -7.96 33.38
CA LEU A 379 -11.46 -9.16 34.04
C LEU A 379 -10.34 -10.05 34.58
N GLU A 380 -9.16 -10.09 33.95
CA GLU A 380 -8.06 -10.95 34.38
C GLU A 380 -7.63 -10.70 35.84
N PRO A 381 -7.44 -9.44 36.32
CA PRO A 381 -7.07 -9.18 37.71
C PRO A 381 -8.15 -9.59 38.73
N LEU A 382 -9.40 -9.74 38.29
CA LEU A 382 -10.54 -10.11 39.13
C LEU A 382 -10.74 -11.63 39.16
N ILE A 383 -10.47 -12.32 38.05
CA ILE A 383 -10.67 -13.76 37.90
C ILE A 383 -9.42 -14.54 38.36
N ARG A 384 -8.21 -14.05 38.08
CA ARG A 384 -6.96 -14.77 38.41
C ARG A 384 -6.86 -15.17 39.89
N PRO A 385 -7.18 -14.30 40.88
CA PRO A 385 -7.12 -14.67 42.30
C PRO A 385 -8.05 -15.84 42.66
N LEU A 386 -9.21 -15.94 42.00
CA LEU A 386 -10.16 -17.05 42.22
C LEU A 386 -9.59 -18.41 41.75
N LEU A 387 -8.61 -18.39 40.85
CA LEU A 387 -7.94 -19.59 40.34
C LEU A 387 -6.75 -20.01 41.21
N GLU A 388 -6.13 -19.06 41.92
CA GLU A 388 -4.94 -19.30 42.74
C GLU A 388 -5.33 -19.76 44.15
N GLU A 389 -6.43 -19.23 44.70
CA GLU A 389 -6.95 -19.59 46.02
C GLU A 389 -8.43 -20.02 45.95
N PRO A 390 -8.74 -21.21 45.41
CA PRO A 390 -10.10 -21.71 45.29
C PRO A 390 -10.66 -22.23 46.63
N SER A 391 -10.64 -21.40 47.67
CA SER A 391 -11.16 -21.71 49.00
C SER A 391 -12.61 -21.26 49.21
N GLN A 392 -13.12 -20.38 48.34
CA GLN A 392 -14.47 -19.82 48.45
C GLN A 392 -15.46 -20.57 47.57
N SER A 393 -16.61 -20.92 48.17
CA SER A 393 -17.77 -21.44 47.44
C SER A 393 -18.77 -20.31 47.13
N PHE A 394 -19.46 -20.47 46.00
CA PHE A 394 -20.47 -19.54 45.48
C PHE A 394 -21.79 -20.25 45.19
N GLU A 395 -21.95 -21.52 45.61
CA GLU A 395 -23.19 -22.24 45.38
C GLU A 395 -24.29 -21.71 46.30
N VAL A 396 -25.40 -21.31 45.71
CA VAL A 396 -26.55 -20.70 46.41
C VAL A 396 -27.84 -21.46 46.18
N ASP A 397 -27.81 -22.51 45.36
CA ASP A 397 -28.91 -23.45 45.23
C ASP A 397 -28.88 -24.47 46.39
N PRO A 398 -29.88 -24.47 47.30
CA PRO A 398 -29.93 -25.41 48.41
C PRO A 398 -29.88 -26.88 47.99
N ALA A 399 -30.33 -27.20 46.76
CA ALA A 399 -30.32 -28.57 46.25
C ALA A 399 -28.93 -29.06 45.81
N ARG A 400 -27.95 -28.16 45.66
CA ARG A 400 -26.59 -28.45 45.17
C ARG A 400 -25.50 -28.14 46.21
N LEU A 401 -25.90 -27.65 47.38
CA LEU A 401 -25.03 -27.25 48.47
C LEU A 401 -24.42 -28.49 49.15
N ASP A 402 -23.12 -28.47 49.42
CA ASP A 402 -22.48 -29.52 50.22
C ASP A 402 -22.91 -29.38 51.70
N PRO A 403 -23.12 -30.50 52.44
CA PRO A 403 -23.49 -30.43 53.86
C PRO A 403 -22.53 -29.63 54.77
N SER A 404 -21.28 -29.44 54.34
CA SER A 404 -20.27 -28.64 55.04
C SER A 404 -20.30 -27.14 54.73
N GLU A 405 -21.07 -26.71 53.74
CA GLU A 405 -21.12 -25.32 53.29
C GLU A 405 -22.24 -24.52 53.95
N ASN A 406 -22.02 -23.20 54.11
CA ASN A 406 -23.02 -22.28 54.61
C ASN A 406 -23.57 -21.41 53.47
N ILE A 407 -24.86 -21.56 53.16
CA ILE A 407 -25.53 -20.83 52.07
C ILE A 407 -25.49 -19.31 52.24
N GLU A 408 -25.56 -18.80 53.48
CA GLU A 408 -25.51 -17.35 53.75
C GLU A 408 -24.10 -16.79 53.57
N GLU A 409 -23.08 -17.60 53.83
CA GLU A 409 -21.69 -17.26 53.52
C GLU A 409 -21.46 -17.25 52.01
N ASN A 410 -21.89 -18.30 51.29
CA ASN A 410 -21.78 -18.37 49.84
C ASN A 410 -22.52 -17.21 49.15
N ARG A 411 -23.68 -16.80 49.68
CA ARG A 411 -24.43 -15.63 49.21
C ARG A 411 -23.63 -14.33 49.40
N ARG A 412 -23.03 -14.12 50.57
CA ARG A 412 -22.16 -12.97 50.83
C ARG A 412 -20.94 -12.96 49.92
N ASN A 413 -20.31 -14.12 49.70
CA ASN A 413 -19.18 -14.26 48.78
C ASN A 413 -19.56 -13.87 47.35
N LEU A 414 -20.72 -14.34 46.87
CA LEU A 414 -21.21 -14.02 45.53
C LEU A 414 -21.56 -12.54 45.38
N ILE A 415 -22.19 -11.91 46.39
CA ILE A 415 -22.47 -10.47 46.41
C ILE A 415 -21.17 -9.68 46.37
N ALA A 416 -20.19 -10.03 47.21
CA ALA A 416 -18.91 -9.32 47.28
C ALA A 416 -18.14 -9.42 45.95
N LEU A 417 -18.12 -10.61 45.33
CA LEU A 417 -17.51 -10.80 44.02
C LEU A 417 -18.24 -9.99 42.93
N THR A 418 -19.57 -10.03 42.93
CA THR A 418 -20.40 -9.32 41.94
C THR A 418 -20.22 -7.81 42.06
N GLN A 419 -20.21 -7.26 43.28
CA GLN A 419 -19.95 -5.84 43.54
C GLN A 419 -18.59 -5.43 42.99
N LYS A 420 -17.54 -6.19 43.33
CA LYS A 420 -16.18 -5.90 42.89
C LYS A 420 -16.06 -5.87 41.35
N VAL A 421 -16.71 -6.80 40.67
CA VAL A 421 -16.74 -6.85 39.20
C VAL A 421 -17.59 -5.73 38.61
N PHE A 422 -18.75 -5.43 39.19
CA PHE A 422 -19.62 -4.34 38.77
C PHE A 422 -18.90 -2.99 38.87
N ASP A 423 -18.28 -2.69 40.01
CA ASP A 423 -17.54 -1.44 40.23
C ASP A 423 -16.38 -1.29 39.25
N ALA A 424 -15.68 -2.38 38.95
CA ALA A 424 -14.61 -2.39 37.96
C ALA A 424 -15.13 -2.07 36.54
N ILE A 425 -16.29 -2.63 36.14
CA ILE A 425 -16.92 -2.36 34.84
C ILE A 425 -17.38 -0.90 34.75
N VAL A 426 -18.00 -0.37 35.80
CA VAL A 426 -18.51 1.02 35.80
C VAL A 426 -17.35 2.01 35.80
N SER A 427 -16.30 1.77 36.60
CA SER A 427 -15.11 2.63 36.67
C SER A 427 -14.20 2.54 35.44
N SER A 428 -14.39 1.55 34.56
CA SER A 428 -13.61 1.42 33.31
C SER A 428 -14.21 2.18 32.13
N ALA A 429 -15.24 3.01 32.33
CA ALA A 429 -15.90 3.78 31.27
C ALA A 429 -14.92 4.57 30.38
N ASP A 430 -13.91 5.22 30.97
CA ASP A 430 -12.90 6.01 30.24
C ASP A 430 -11.92 5.14 29.44
N LYS A 431 -11.77 3.87 29.82
CA LYS A 431 -10.91 2.89 29.13
C LYS A 431 -11.67 2.12 28.05
N PHE A 432 -12.98 2.36 27.89
CA PHE A 432 -13.80 1.66 26.92
C PHE A 432 -13.37 2.00 25.48
N PRO A 433 -13.07 1.00 24.62
CA PRO A 433 -12.48 1.24 23.30
C PRO A 433 -13.31 2.21 22.43
N PRO A 434 -12.68 3.21 21.78
CA PRO A 434 -13.41 4.18 20.95
C PRO A 434 -14.23 3.56 19.82
N GLN A 435 -13.73 2.49 19.19
CA GLN A 435 -14.43 1.76 18.14
C GLN A 435 -15.72 1.11 18.66
N LEU A 436 -15.66 0.49 19.84
CA LEU A 436 -16.85 -0.07 20.49
C LEU A 436 -17.80 1.02 20.98
N ARG A 437 -17.27 2.15 21.46
CA ARG A 437 -18.08 3.31 21.85
C ARG A 437 -18.87 3.85 20.65
N SER A 438 -18.24 3.93 19.48
CA SER A 438 -18.88 4.30 18.20
C SER A 438 -19.94 3.27 17.78
N MET A 439 -19.66 1.97 17.89
CA MET A 439 -20.64 0.91 17.61
C MET A 439 -21.87 0.98 18.54
N CYS A 440 -21.66 1.20 19.85
CA CYS A 440 -22.74 1.35 20.82
C CYS A 440 -23.56 2.62 20.55
N HIS A 441 -22.91 3.71 20.18
CA HIS A 441 -23.58 4.95 19.76
C HIS A 441 -24.41 4.75 18.49
N CYS A 442 -23.88 4.04 17.49
CA CYS A 442 -24.62 3.68 16.27
C CYS A 442 -25.88 2.87 16.60
N LEU A 443 -25.76 1.84 17.44
CA LEU A 443 -26.92 1.07 17.91
C LEU A 443 -27.95 1.95 18.63
N TYR A 444 -27.50 2.84 19.52
CA TYR A 444 -28.38 3.79 20.20
C TYR A 444 -29.14 4.70 19.23
N GLN A 445 -28.47 5.23 18.21
CA GLN A 445 -29.10 6.09 17.20
C GLN A 445 -30.14 5.32 16.38
N VAL A 446 -29.81 4.09 15.97
CA VAL A 446 -30.74 3.21 15.25
C VAL A 446 -31.99 2.93 16.10
N LEU A 447 -31.81 2.59 17.38
CA LEU A 447 -32.94 2.37 18.30
C LEU A 447 -33.77 3.62 18.49
N SER A 448 -33.12 4.79 18.63
CA SER A 448 -33.80 6.07 18.78
C SER A 448 -34.61 6.47 17.54
N LYS A 449 -34.18 6.02 16.36
CA LYS A 449 -34.94 6.21 15.12
C LYS A 449 -36.20 5.35 15.05
N ARG A 450 -36.16 4.09 15.53
CA ARG A 450 -37.33 3.19 15.54
C ARG A 450 -38.26 3.45 16.73
N PHE A 451 -37.71 3.75 17.90
CA PHE A 451 -38.43 3.91 19.17
C PHE A 451 -38.15 5.30 19.78
N PRO A 452 -38.59 6.40 19.15
CA PRO A 452 -38.26 7.76 19.59
C PRO A 452 -38.92 8.16 20.92
N LEU A 453 -40.02 7.51 21.29
CA LEU A 453 -40.81 7.84 22.48
C LEU A 453 -40.22 7.28 23.80
N PHE A 454 -39.21 6.40 23.74
CA PHE A 454 -38.67 5.71 24.92
C PHE A 454 -37.13 5.79 24.99
N PRO A 455 -36.54 7.00 25.12
CA PRO A 455 -35.08 7.18 25.07
C PRO A 455 -34.34 6.43 26.18
N GLN A 456 -34.92 6.33 27.39
CA GLN A 456 -34.32 5.57 28.49
C GLN A 456 -34.28 4.06 28.19
N ASN A 457 -35.33 3.52 27.57
CA ASN A 457 -35.35 2.12 27.17
C ASN A 457 -34.30 1.84 26.09
N ASN A 458 -34.02 2.80 25.20
CA ASN A 458 -33.01 2.66 24.15
C ASN A 458 -31.60 2.53 24.75
N ILE A 459 -31.28 3.32 25.79
CA ILE A 459 -30.03 3.20 26.54
C ILE A 459 -29.97 1.84 27.24
N GLY A 460 -31.04 1.44 27.93
CA GLY A 460 -31.13 0.14 28.59
C GLY A 460 -30.92 -1.05 27.64
N ALA A 461 -31.45 -0.98 26.41
CA ALA A 461 -31.23 -2.02 25.39
C ALA A 461 -29.78 -2.10 24.93
N VAL A 462 -29.09 -0.96 24.78
CA VAL A 462 -27.64 -0.96 24.47
C VAL A 462 -26.86 -1.62 25.61
N GLY A 463 -27.16 -1.26 26.87
CA GLY A 463 -26.57 -1.88 28.06
C GLY A 463 -26.80 -3.39 28.09
N THR A 464 -28.06 -3.82 27.91
CA THR A 464 -28.45 -5.23 27.82
C THR A 464 -27.62 -5.99 26.79
N VAL A 465 -27.43 -5.43 25.59
CA VAL A 465 -26.66 -6.05 24.50
C VAL A 465 -25.17 -6.13 24.83
N ILE A 466 -24.57 -5.08 25.40
CA ILE A 466 -23.17 -5.08 25.84
C ILE A 466 -22.94 -6.18 26.88
N PHE A 467 -23.79 -6.29 27.90
CA PHE A 467 -23.66 -7.34 28.89
C PHE A 467 -23.87 -8.72 28.28
N LEU A 468 -24.90 -8.90 27.45
CA LEU A 468 -25.27 -10.20 26.90
C LEU A 468 -24.27 -10.74 25.87
N ARG A 469 -23.70 -9.88 25.02
CA ARG A 469 -22.90 -10.29 23.86
C ARG A 469 -21.40 -10.03 24.02
N PHE A 470 -20.99 -9.24 25.00
CA PHE A 470 -19.59 -8.88 25.19
C PHE A 470 -19.06 -9.26 26.58
N ILE A 471 -19.65 -8.71 27.66
CA ILE A 471 -19.10 -8.86 29.01
C ILE A 471 -19.42 -10.24 29.61
N ASN A 472 -20.69 -10.66 29.64
CA ASN A 472 -21.08 -11.91 30.28
C ASN A 472 -20.50 -13.16 29.60
N PRO A 473 -20.40 -13.26 28.26
CA PRO A 473 -19.71 -14.37 27.61
C PRO A 473 -18.26 -14.51 28.08
N ALA A 474 -17.56 -13.39 28.26
CA ALA A 474 -16.19 -13.36 28.76
C ALA A 474 -16.07 -13.73 30.25
N ILE A 475 -17.08 -13.39 31.07
CA ILE A 475 -17.15 -13.83 32.48
C ILE A 475 -17.41 -15.33 32.59
N VAL A 476 -18.33 -15.88 31.78
CA VAL A 476 -18.73 -17.30 31.87
C VAL A 476 -17.67 -18.24 31.29
N SER A 477 -17.00 -17.83 30.22
CA SER A 477 -15.97 -18.60 29.52
C SER A 477 -14.68 -17.81 29.35
N PRO A 478 -13.98 -17.43 30.44
CA PRO A 478 -12.80 -16.57 30.37
C PRO A 478 -11.63 -17.26 29.64
N GLN A 479 -11.59 -18.59 29.64
CA GLN A 479 -10.57 -19.35 28.90
C GLN A 479 -10.76 -19.28 27.38
N GLU A 480 -12.00 -19.45 26.91
CA GLU A 480 -12.33 -19.43 25.47
C GLU A 480 -12.06 -18.03 24.89
N MET A 481 -12.20 -17.00 25.72
CA MET A 481 -11.88 -15.61 25.38
C MET A 481 -10.41 -15.23 25.63
N SER A 482 -9.55 -16.18 26.01
CA SER A 482 -8.12 -15.97 26.28
C SER A 482 -7.83 -14.92 27.37
N ILE A 483 -8.75 -14.73 28.32
CA ILE A 483 -8.57 -13.84 29.49
C ILE A 483 -7.69 -14.52 30.54
N VAL A 484 -7.84 -15.83 30.71
CA VAL A 484 -7.00 -16.65 31.59
C VAL A 484 -6.50 -17.88 30.85
N ILE A 485 -5.28 -18.30 31.17
CA ILE A 485 -4.62 -19.46 30.54
C ILE A 485 -4.98 -20.76 31.29
N LYS A 486 -5.11 -20.69 32.63
CA LYS A 486 -5.40 -21.85 33.48
C LYS A 486 -6.84 -22.33 33.34
N GLN A 487 -7.05 -23.65 33.50
CA GLN A 487 -8.37 -24.25 33.59
C GLN A 487 -9.17 -23.70 34.76
N VAL A 488 -10.39 -23.22 34.48
CA VAL A 488 -11.28 -22.70 35.53
C VAL A 488 -11.93 -23.88 36.25
N PRO A 489 -11.73 -24.02 37.58
CA PRO A 489 -12.40 -25.06 38.37
C PRO A 489 -13.92 -24.95 38.29
N GLN A 490 -14.63 -26.08 38.41
CA GLN A 490 -16.10 -26.08 38.28
C GLN A 490 -16.81 -25.22 39.34
N SER A 491 -16.27 -25.15 40.56
CA SER A 491 -16.78 -24.27 41.62
C SER A 491 -16.71 -22.78 41.22
N VAL A 492 -15.56 -22.35 40.70
CA VAL A 492 -15.37 -20.98 40.21
C VAL A 492 -16.24 -20.71 38.98
N LYS A 493 -16.30 -21.65 38.02
CA LYS A 493 -17.16 -21.53 36.84
C LYS A 493 -18.63 -21.35 37.23
N ARG A 494 -19.09 -22.08 38.26
CA ARG A 494 -20.44 -21.93 38.83
C ARG A 494 -20.66 -20.54 39.41
N GLY A 495 -19.72 -20.02 40.20
CA GLY A 495 -19.78 -18.65 40.73
C GLY A 495 -19.84 -17.59 39.62
N LEU A 496 -18.97 -17.70 38.61
CA LEU A 496 -18.96 -16.78 37.46
C LEU A 496 -20.27 -16.83 36.66
N MET A 497 -20.89 -18.00 36.51
CA MET A 497 -22.22 -18.14 35.88
C MET A 497 -23.34 -17.49 36.70
N LEU A 498 -23.33 -17.63 38.03
CA LEU A 498 -24.34 -16.99 38.88
C LEU A 498 -24.17 -15.47 38.88
N MET A 499 -22.93 -14.99 38.96
CA MET A 499 -22.59 -13.57 38.85
C MET A 499 -23.06 -12.98 37.51
N SER A 500 -22.79 -13.66 36.38
CA SER A 500 -23.20 -13.16 35.07
C SER A 500 -24.73 -13.06 34.93
N LYS A 501 -25.48 -13.96 35.57
CA LYS A 501 -26.95 -13.83 35.67
C LYS A 501 -27.38 -12.60 36.45
N ILE A 502 -26.74 -12.32 37.58
CA ILE A 502 -27.01 -11.11 38.39
C ILE A 502 -26.72 -9.86 37.55
N LEU A 503 -25.53 -9.77 36.95
CA LEU A 503 -25.14 -8.66 36.08
C LEU A 503 -26.06 -8.49 34.87
N GLN A 504 -26.51 -9.58 34.26
CA GLN A 504 -27.48 -9.50 33.15
C GLN A 504 -28.83 -8.95 33.60
N ASN A 505 -29.31 -9.33 34.79
CA ASN A 505 -30.56 -8.81 35.33
C ASN A 505 -30.47 -7.33 35.70
N ILE A 506 -29.30 -6.88 36.20
CA ILE A 506 -29.01 -5.45 36.38
C ILE A 506 -29.12 -4.73 35.02
N ALA A 507 -28.40 -5.20 34.00
CA ALA A 507 -28.41 -4.59 32.66
C ALA A 507 -29.78 -4.60 31.97
N ASN A 508 -30.63 -5.58 32.30
CA ASN A 508 -31.99 -5.69 31.79
C ASN A 508 -33.02 -4.86 32.59
N HIS A 509 -32.64 -4.31 33.76
CA HIS A 509 -33.54 -3.71 34.75
C HIS A 509 -34.71 -4.63 35.15
N VAL A 510 -34.41 -5.91 35.44
CA VAL A 510 -35.42 -6.90 35.87
C VAL A 510 -34.99 -7.66 37.11
N GLU A 511 -35.94 -7.95 37.98
CA GLU A 511 -35.74 -8.80 39.16
C GLU A 511 -35.84 -10.29 38.84
N PHE A 512 -35.24 -11.13 39.69
CA PHE A 512 -35.50 -12.57 39.64
C PHE A 512 -36.93 -12.87 40.09
N SER A 513 -37.60 -13.75 39.35
CA SER A 513 -38.96 -14.22 39.67
C SER A 513 -39.15 -15.74 39.53
N LYS A 514 -38.26 -16.42 38.78
CA LYS A 514 -38.37 -17.85 38.47
C LYS A 514 -37.47 -18.73 39.35
N GLU A 515 -36.20 -18.34 39.51
CA GLU A 515 -35.20 -19.11 40.25
C GLU A 515 -35.28 -18.74 41.74
N GLN A 516 -35.91 -19.59 42.56
CA GLN A 516 -36.13 -19.34 43.99
C GLN A 516 -34.83 -19.02 44.75
N HIS A 517 -33.74 -19.71 44.42
CA HIS A 517 -32.43 -19.49 45.02
C HIS A 517 -31.78 -18.16 44.63
N MET A 518 -32.28 -17.47 43.59
CA MET A 518 -31.79 -16.16 43.14
C MET A 518 -32.62 -14.98 43.68
N LEU A 519 -33.82 -15.22 44.23
CA LEU A 519 -34.67 -14.16 44.81
C LEU A 519 -33.96 -13.30 45.88
N PRO A 520 -33.08 -13.86 46.75
CA PRO A 520 -32.37 -13.07 47.77
C PRO A 520 -31.45 -11.98 47.19
N PHE A 521 -31.13 -12.01 45.90
CA PHE A 521 -30.31 -10.97 45.26
C PHE A 521 -31.14 -9.78 44.73
N ASN A 522 -32.47 -9.80 44.80
CA ASN A 522 -33.30 -8.71 44.26
C ASN A 522 -33.05 -7.36 44.94
N ASP A 523 -32.75 -7.33 46.24
CA ASP A 523 -32.35 -6.09 46.93
C ASP A 523 -31.04 -5.54 46.36
N PHE A 524 -30.08 -6.41 46.05
CA PHE A 524 -28.82 -6.04 45.40
C PHE A 524 -29.05 -5.53 43.97
N LEU A 525 -29.94 -6.16 43.20
CA LEU A 525 -30.31 -5.70 41.86
C LEU A 525 -30.90 -4.28 41.89
N ARG A 526 -31.86 -4.03 42.78
CA ARG A 526 -32.52 -2.72 42.91
C ARG A 526 -31.55 -1.59 43.27
N ALA A 527 -30.50 -1.88 44.01
CA ALA A 527 -29.47 -0.90 44.36
C ALA A 527 -28.56 -0.53 43.18
N HIS A 528 -28.56 -1.32 42.10
CA HIS A 528 -27.64 -1.19 40.96
C HIS A 528 -28.32 -1.04 39.60
N PHE A 529 -29.66 -1.01 39.54
CA PHE A 529 -30.42 -0.55 38.37
C PHE A 529 -30.11 0.93 38.10
#